data_AF-A0A822AZR4-F1
#
_entry.id   AF-A0A822AZR4-F1
#
_cell.length_a   1.000
_cell.length_b   1.000
_cell.length_c   1.000
_cell.angle_alpha   90.00
_cell.angle_beta   90.00
_cell.angle_gamma   90.00
#
_symmetry.space_group_name_H-M   'P 1'
#
loop_
_entity.id
_entity.type
_entity.pdbx_description
1 polymer ?
#
loop_
_entity_poly.entity_id
_entity_poly.type
_entity_poly.pdbx_seq_one_letter_code
_entity_poly.pdbx_strand_id
1 'polypeptide(L)'
;NSREIEKLSPGLGRLLVAQARSILIMKSIAEKLTEDLENHLKMTREKLIREHPIKSKITRWIDQKIFEERINYMHHHEWDPHQLAIDQCKSLGYQQAAYFIERDYIFRKDYELNLRQNLKPKIEPVKTIQCTRFIWLPRNYIVERTYPLPVERIPTLFSKHKYTVEKEEARQRLINSDPEARYQCRREISYETTTRYPFWRWKLFALRTFCWLSNAIYLFCIVIPFASPVSFRALLSPKPFIVGYKLNEKDLKLYKETSPITQTFISRLVALWNNVSYSRQKFERAPDRGM
;
A
#
# COMPACT_ATOMS: atom_id res chain seq x y z
N ASN A 1 -11.93 -30.93 43.96
CA ASN A 1 -12.13 -30.10 42.74
C ASN A 1 -12.83 -30.80 41.56
N SER A 2 -12.89 -32.13 41.45
CA SER A 2 -13.62 -32.78 40.33
C SER A 2 -15.15 -32.63 40.41
N ARG A 3 -15.71 -32.69 41.63
CA ARG A 3 -17.17 -32.64 41.87
C ARG A 3 -17.82 -31.29 41.55
N GLU A 4 -17.07 -30.19 41.61
CA GLU A 4 -17.58 -28.85 41.27
C GLU A 4 -17.63 -28.62 39.76
N ILE A 5 -16.65 -29.17 39.03
CA ILE A 5 -16.57 -29.10 37.56
C ILE A 5 -17.64 -30.01 36.93
N GLU A 6 -17.95 -31.14 37.55
CA GLU A 6 -19.02 -32.05 37.12
C GLU A 6 -20.42 -31.43 37.21
N LYS A 7 -20.62 -30.43 38.08
CA LYS A 7 -21.87 -29.66 38.17
C LYS A 7 -22.08 -28.71 36.99
N LEU A 8 -21.00 -28.26 36.33
CA LEU A 8 -21.08 -27.34 35.18
C LEU A 8 -21.44 -28.08 33.89
N SER A 9 -20.86 -29.27 33.68
CA SER A 9 -21.23 -30.15 32.56
C SER A 9 -20.77 -31.59 32.87
N PRO A 10 -21.65 -32.59 32.73
CA PRO A 10 -21.29 -33.98 32.98
C PRO A 10 -20.20 -34.42 31.97
N GLY A 11 -19.14 -35.05 32.47
CA GLY A 11 -18.04 -35.57 31.65
C GLY A 11 -16.90 -34.60 31.36
N LEU A 12 -17.07 -33.29 31.59
CA LEU A 12 -16.02 -32.28 31.36
C LEU A 12 -14.75 -32.56 32.17
N GLY A 13 -14.90 -32.94 33.45
CA GLY A 13 -13.76 -33.27 34.30
C GLY A 13 -12.93 -34.45 33.78
N ARG A 14 -13.58 -35.47 33.19
CA ARG A 14 -12.88 -36.63 32.61
C ARG A 14 -12.10 -36.24 31.35
N LEU A 15 -12.69 -35.39 30.50
CA LEU A 15 -12.03 -34.87 29.31
C LEU A 15 -10.81 -34.02 29.67
N LEU A 16 -10.92 -33.13 30.66
CA LEU A 16 -9.79 -32.30 31.11
C LEU A 16 -8.65 -33.15 31.69
N VAL A 17 -8.97 -34.20 32.46
CA VAL A 17 -7.95 -35.13 32.96
C VAL A 17 -7.30 -35.91 31.82
N ALA A 18 -8.08 -36.38 30.84
CA ALA A 18 -7.55 -37.06 29.66
C ALA A 18 -6.61 -36.14 28.85
N GLN A 19 -7.00 -34.87 28.68
CA GLN A 19 -6.18 -33.85 28.00
C GLN A 19 -4.90 -33.52 28.79
N ALA A 20 -4.98 -33.39 30.12
CA ALA A 20 -3.79 -33.16 30.93
C ALA A 20 -2.81 -34.33 30.84
N ARG A 21 -3.32 -35.57 30.82
CA ARG A 21 -2.50 -36.78 30.68
C ARG A 21 -1.88 -36.90 29.29
N SER A 22 -2.61 -36.56 28.22
CA SER A 22 -2.04 -36.54 26.86
C SER A 22 -0.89 -35.54 26.72
N ILE A 23 -1.00 -34.37 27.37
CA ILE A 23 0.08 -33.39 27.41
C ILE A 23 1.31 -33.92 28.16
N LEU A 24 1.11 -34.60 29.29
CA LEU A 24 2.22 -35.24 30.02
C LEU A 24 2.92 -36.30 29.19
N ILE A 25 2.17 -37.10 28.43
CA ILE A 25 2.71 -38.10 27.49
C ILE A 25 3.53 -37.43 26.39
N MET A 26 3.01 -36.37 25.76
CA MET A 26 3.75 -35.64 24.74
C MET A 26 5.05 -35.05 25.28
N LYS A 27 5.01 -34.54 26.53
CA LYS A 27 6.20 -34.01 27.19
C LYS A 27 7.24 -35.11 27.45
N SER A 28 6.84 -36.27 27.97
CA SER A 28 7.78 -37.36 28.24
C SER A 28 8.41 -37.92 26.96
N ILE A 29 7.65 -37.95 25.86
CA ILE A 29 8.18 -38.34 24.54
C ILE A 29 9.22 -37.32 24.06
N ALA A 30 8.94 -36.02 24.20
CA ALA A 30 9.89 -34.99 23.83
C ALA A 30 11.20 -35.10 24.64
N GLU A 31 11.10 -35.33 25.96
CA GLU A 31 12.27 -35.56 26.82
C GLU A 31 13.07 -36.79 26.37
N LYS A 32 12.40 -37.91 26.08
CA LYS A 32 13.06 -39.12 25.57
C LYS A 32 13.79 -38.87 24.25
N LEU A 33 13.16 -38.18 23.31
CA LEU A 33 13.80 -37.88 22.01
C LEU A 33 14.97 -36.91 22.13
N THR A 34 14.92 -35.97 23.09
CA THR A 34 16.07 -35.12 23.39
C THR A 34 17.23 -35.92 23.95
N GLU A 35 16.95 -36.89 24.82
CA GLU A 35 17.97 -37.81 25.35
C GLU A 35 18.56 -38.69 24.24
N ASP A 36 17.72 -39.24 23.36
CA ASP A 36 18.14 -40.05 22.21
C ASP A 36 19.04 -39.25 21.25
N LEU A 37 18.68 -37.98 20.98
CA LEU A 37 19.50 -37.06 20.19
C LEU A 37 20.85 -36.80 20.87
N GLU A 38 20.87 -36.49 22.17
CA GLU A 38 22.11 -36.24 22.89
C GLU A 38 23.03 -37.46 22.88
N ASN A 39 22.47 -38.65 23.07
CA ASN A 39 23.22 -39.91 23.01
C ASN A 39 23.78 -40.16 21.60
N HIS A 40 22.98 -39.90 20.56
CA HIS A 40 23.43 -39.98 19.18
C HIS A 40 24.60 -39.02 18.90
N LEU A 41 24.51 -37.75 19.32
CA LEU A 41 25.58 -36.77 19.13
C LEU A 41 26.85 -37.11 19.91
N LYS A 42 26.73 -37.68 21.12
CA LYS A 42 27.87 -38.19 21.90
C LYS A 42 28.58 -39.34 21.16
N MET A 43 27.82 -40.33 20.69
CA MET A 43 28.37 -41.45 19.92
C MET A 43 29.04 -40.99 18.62
N THR A 44 28.41 -40.07 17.89
CA THR A 44 28.98 -39.49 16.67
C THR A 44 30.27 -38.72 16.96
N ARG A 45 30.32 -37.96 18.06
CA ARG A 45 31.53 -37.26 18.50
C ARG A 45 32.67 -38.24 18.77
N GLU A 46 32.41 -39.32 19.50
CA GLU A 46 33.40 -40.37 19.77
C GLU A 46 33.88 -41.06 18.49
N LYS A 47 32.96 -41.32 17.55
CA LYS A 47 33.29 -41.88 16.24
C LYS A 47 34.20 -40.94 15.44
N LEU A 48 33.89 -39.64 15.39
CA LEU A 48 34.71 -38.64 14.70
C LEU A 48 36.11 -38.51 15.32
N ILE A 49 36.24 -38.62 16.64
CA ILE A 49 37.55 -38.60 17.32
C ILE A 49 38.39 -39.81 16.92
N ARG A 50 37.78 -41.00 16.83
CA ARG A 50 38.46 -42.25 16.42
C ARG A 50 38.88 -42.23 14.95
N GLU A 51 38.01 -41.78 14.05
CA GLU A 51 38.26 -41.79 12.60
C GLU A 51 39.23 -40.68 12.16
N HIS A 52 39.22 -39.53 12.85
CA HIS A 52 39.99 -38.35 12.47
C HIS A 52 40.78 -37.74 13.63
N PRO A 53 41.83 -38.42 14.15
CA PRO A 53 42.56 -38.02 15.36
C PRO A 53 43.31 -36.67 15.24
N ILE A 54 43.63 -36.25 14.02
CA ILE A 54 44.34 -34.98 13.77
C ILE A 54 43.34 -33.82 13.64
N LYS A 55 42.27 -34.01 12.85
CA LYS A 55 41.24 -32.98 12.64
C LYS A 55 40.37 -32.77 13.88
N SER A 56 40.19 -33.81 14.69
CA SER A 56 39.44 -33.76 15.95
C SER A 56 40.03 -32.81 17.00
N LYS A 57 41.32 -32.47 16.90
CA LYS A 57 41.95 -31.45 17.76
C LYS A 57 41.42 -30.04 17.49
N ILE A 58 40.86 -29.79 16.32
CA ILE A 58 40.26 -28.51 15.94
C ILE A 58 38.81 -28.52 16.42
N THR A 59 38.53 -27.85 17.54
CA THR A 59 37.19 -27.78 18.16
C THR A 59 36.13 -27.30 17.17
N ARG A 60 36.42 -26.23 16.42
CA ARG A 60 35.50 -25.69 15.40
C ARG A 60 35.09 -26.71 14.35
N TRP A 61 36.00 -27.59 13.94
CA TRP A 61 35.73 -28.61 12.94
C TRP A 61 34.80 -29.70 13.49
N ILE A 62 35.03 -30.15 14.74
CA ILE A 62 34.12 -31.09 15.43
C ILE A 62 32.75 -30.45 15.60
N ASP A 63 32.69 -29.23 16.12
CA ASP A 63 31.42 -28.58 16.44
C ASP A 63 30.59 -28.36 15.16
N GLN A 64 31.25 -27.99 14.05
CA GLN A 64 30.58 -27.91 12.76
C GLN A 64 30.04 -29.28 12.32
N LYS A 65 30.82 -30.36 12.46
CA LYS A 65 30.37 -31.71 12.06
C LYS A 65 29.23 -32.25 12.92
N ILE A 66 29.29 -32.02 14.23
CA ILE A 66 28.20 -32.36 15.15
C ILE A 66 26.95 -31.54 14.84
N PHE A 67 27.11 -30.25 14.47
CA PHE A 67 25.99 -29.40 14.10
C PHE A 67 25.34 -29.86 12.79
N GLU A 68 26.12 -30.18 11.77
CA GLU A 68 25.63 -30.79 10.52
C GLU A 68 24.87 -32.08 10.81
N GLU A 69 25.43 -32.97 11.63
CA GLU A 69 24.77 -34.23 11.98
C GLU A 69 23.50 -34.02 12.80
N ARG A 70 23.48 -33.03 13.71
CA ARG A 70 22.28 -32.66 14.46
C ARG A 70 21.15 -32.24 13.53
N ILE A 71 21.45 -31.39 12.54
CA ILE A 71 20.45 -30.96 11.55
C ILE A 71 19.95 -32.18 10.75
N ASN A 72 20.86 -33.04 10.30
CA ASN A 72 20.49 -34.25 9.58
C ASN A 72 19.58 -35.14 10.42
N TYR A 73 19.95 -35.42 11.67
CA TYR A 73 19.15 -36.24 12.59
C TYR A 73 17.76 -35.65 12.79
N MET A 74 17.67 -34.34 13.06
CA MET A 74 16.39 -33.64 13.24
C MET A 74 15.50 -33.69 12.00
N HIS A 75 16.07 -33.63 10.80
CA HIS A 75 15.31 -33.75 9.56
C HIS A 75 14.82 -35.18 9.33
N HIS A 76 15.62 -36.20 9.64
CA HIS A 76 15.20 -37.60 9.51
C HIS A 76 14.12 -38.00 10.53
N HIS A 77 14.17 -37.44 11.75
CA HIS A 77 13.29 -37.77 12.86
C HIS A 77 12.27 -36.64 13.16
N GLU A 78 11.98 -35.76 12.20
CA GLU A 78 11.09 -34.60 12.39
C GLU A 78 9.68 -35.02 12.86
N TRP A 79 9.21 -36.16 12.37
CA TRP A 79 7.83 -36.63 12.54
C TRP A 79 7.66 -37.72 13.59
N ASP A 80 8.76 -38.30 14.06
CA ASP A 80 8.77 -39.38 15.06
C ASP A 80 8.10 -38.99 16.39
N PRO A 81 8.25 -37.76 16.93
CA PRO A 81 7.52 -37.38 18.14
C PRO A 81 6.01 -37.51 17.98
N HIS A 82 5.48 -37.16 16.81
CA HIS A 82 4.05 -37.24 16.53
C HIS A 82 3.57 -38.69 16.42
N GLN A 83 4.33 -39.56 15.75
CA GLN A 83 4.00 -40.98 15.63
C GLN A 83 4.02 -41.67 16.99
N LEU A 84 5.08 -41.48 17.77
CA LEU A 84 5.21 -42.04 19.12
C LEU A 84 4.09 -41.55 20.05
N ALA A 85 3.69 -40.27 19.92
CA ALA A 85 2.60 -39.71 20.72
C ALA A 85 1.24 -40.30 20.34
N ILE A 86 0.98 -40.53 19.05
CA ILE A 86 -0.24 -41.19 18.57
C ILE A 86 -0.31 -42.61 19.13
N ASP A 87 0.79 -43.37 19.03
CA ASP A 87 0.84 -44.76 19.48
C ASP A 87 0.65 -44.87 20.99
N GLN A 88 1.34 -44.04 21.79
CA GLN A 88 1.18 -44.02 23.24
C GLN A 88 -0.21 -43.54 23.69
N CYS A 89 -0.80 -42.57 23.00
CA CYS A 89 -2.17 -42.14 23.31
C CYS A 89 -3.19 -43.22 22.96
N LYS A 90 -3.00 -43.95 21.85
CA LYS A 90 -3.85 -45.10 21.45
C LYS A 90 -3.73 -46.24 22.46
N SER A 91 -2.52 -46.58 22.90
CA SER A 91 -2.30 -47.66 23.88
C SER A 91 -2.90 -47.36 25.25
N LEU A 92 -2.90 -46.09 25.67
CA LEU A 92 -3.46 -45.65 26.95
C LEU A 92 -4.97 -45.33 26.90
N GLY A 93 -5.61 -45.53 25.75
CA GLY A 93 -7.07 -45.34 25.57
C GLY A 93 -7.51 -43.89 25.37
N TYR A 94 -6.59 -42.95 25.14
CA TYR A 94 -6.89 -41.53 24.86
C TYR A 94 -7.16 -41.29 23.37
N GLN A 95 -8.22 -41.93 22.84
CA GLN A 95 -8.55 -41.89 21.41
C GLN A 95 -8.77 -40.48 20.86
N GLN A 96 -9.41 -39.60 21.64
CA GLN A 96 -9.66 -38.23 21.22
C GLN A 96 -8.36 -37.43 21.06
N ALA A 97 -7.41 -37.59 21.99
CA ALA A 97 -6.11 -36.93 21.90
C ALA A 97 -5.29 -37.47 20.73
N ALA A 98 -5.28 -38.81 20.54
CA ALA A 98 -4.64 -39.44 19.40
C ALA A 98 -5.20 -38.93 18.06
N TYR A 99 -6.53 -38.78 17.95
CA TYR A 99 -7.19 -38.24 16.77
C TYR A 99 -6.73 -36.82 16.43
N PHE A 100 -6.63 -35.93 17.42
CA PHE A 100 -6.15 -34.56 17.19
C PHE A 100 -4.69 -34.53 16.75
N ILE A 101 -3.82 -35.30 17.41
CA ILE A 101 -2.39 -35.37 17.04
C ILE A 101 -2.23 -35.95 15.63
N GLU A 102 -3.00 -36.98 15.27
CA GLU A 102 -2.99 -37.60 13.95
C GLU A 102 -3.42 -36.62 12.86
N ARG A 103 -4.48 -35.84 13.12
CA ARG A 103 -4.93 -34.78 12.21
C ARG A 103 -3.87 -33.70 12.03
N ASP A 104 -3.24 -33.26 13.12
CA ASP A 104 -2.19 -32.24 13.08
C ASP A 104 -0.95 -32.74 12.33
N TYR A 105 -0.59 -34.00 12.53
CA TYR A 105 0.50 -34.67 11.81
C TYR A 105 0.24 -34.69 10.30
N ILE A 106 -0.93 -35.18 9.88
CA ILE A 106 -1.32 -35.23 8.46
C ILE A 106 -1.37 -33.81 7.87
N PHE A 107 -1.92 -32.84 8.61
CA PHE A 107 -1.98 -31.45 8.17
C PHE A 107 -0.60 -30.87 7.90
N ARG A 108 0.33 -31.01 8.84
CA ARG A 108 1.69 -30.47 8.70
C ARG A 108 2.49 -31.16 7.61
N LYS A 109 2.35 -32.49 7.50
CA LYS A 109 3.09 -33.29 6.50
C LYS A 109 2.60 -33.03 5.08
N ASP A 110 1.29 -33.09 4.85
CA ASP A 110 0.74 -33.18 3.49
C ASP A 110 0.09 -31.85 3.02
N TYR A 111 -0.54 -31.11 3.92
CA TYR A 111 -1.40 -29.96 3.54
C TYR A 111 -0.75 -28.60 3.74
N GLU A 112 0.14 -28.45 4.72
CA GLU A 112 0.69 -27.15 5.12
C GLU A 112 1.40 -26.44 3.97
N LEU A 113 2.23 -27.15 3.21
CA LEU A 113 2.97 -26.55 2.10
C LEU A 113 2.04 -26.03 1.01
N ASN A 114 1.04 -26.83 0.61
CA ASN A 114 0.05 -26.46 -0.39
C ASN A 114 -0.80 -25.27 0.09
N LEU A 115 -1.23 -25.29 1.36
CA LEU A 115 -1.98 -24.19 1.94
C LEU A 115 -1.16 -22.90 1.98
N ARG A 116 0.11 -22.96 2.39
CA ARG A 116 1.01 -21.80 2.38
C ARG A 116 1.20 -21.22 0.98
N GLN A 117 1.33 -22.07 -0.04
CA GLN A 117 1.43 -21.62 -1.44
C GLN A 117 0.14 -20.94 -1.91
N ASN A 118 -1.02 -21.49 -1.57
CA ASN A 118 -2.33 -20.93 -1.94
C ASN A 118 -2.68 -19.64 -1.19
N LEU A 119 -2.19 -19.46 0.05
CA LEU A 119 -2.44 -18.28 0.86
C LEU A 119 -1.48 -17.12 0.57
N LYS A 120 -0.26 -17.40 0.12
CA LYS A 120 0.73 -16.37 -0.25
C LYS A 120 0.20 -15.30 -1.22
N PRO A 121 -0.55 -15.63 -2.30
CA PRO A 121 -1.14 -14.61 -3.18
C PRO A 121 -2.39 -13.93 -2.61
N LYS A 122 -2.96 -14.41 -1.50
CA LYS A 122 -4.16 -13.84 -0.88
C LYS A 122 -3.88 -12.91 0.30
N ILE A 123 -2.61 -12.54 0.53
CA ILE A 123 -2.26 -11.58 1.58
C ILE A 123 -2.88 -10.22 1.26
N GLU A 124 -3.88 -9.84 2.05
CA GLU A 124 -4.55 -8.55 1.97
C GLU A 124 -3.64 -7.44 2.53
N PRO A 125 -3.58 -6.27 1.88
CA PRO A 125 -2.81 -5.15 2.40
C PRO A 125 -3.49 -4.55 3.64
N VAL A 126 -2.74 -4.42 4.74
CA VAL A 126 -3.22 -3.74 5.95
C VAL A 126 -3.55 -2.26 5.69
N LYS A 127 -2.77 -1.59 4.82
CA LYS A 127 -3.01 -0.18 4.45
C LYS A 127 -2.71 0.07 2.97
N THR A 128 -3.55 0.89 2.35
CA THR A 128 -3.33 1.54 1.06
C THR A 128 -2.96 3.01 1.33
N ILE A 129 -1.83 3.45 0.78
CA ILE A 129 -1.32 4.80 0.96
C ILE A 129 -1.29 5.46 -0.41
N GLN A 130 -1.96 6.62 -0.53
CA GLN A 130 -2.00 7.40 -1.75
C GLN A 130 -0.98 8.55 -1.69
N CYS A 131 -0.29 8.78 -2.81
CA CYS A 131 0.62 9.90 -3.00
C CYS A 131 0.22 10.64 -4.28
N THR A 132 -0.04 11.94 -4.20
CA THR A 132 -0.49 12.72 -5.36
C THR A 132 0.62 13.61 -5.91
N ARG A 133 0.60 13.81 -7.24
CA ARG A 133 1.41 14.83 -7.91
C ARG A 133 0.56 15.69 -8.84
N PHE A 134 0.91 16.96 -9.00
CA PHE A 134 0.25 17.85 -9.94
C PHE A 134 0.65 17.54 -11.39
N ILE A 135 -0.32 17.69 -12.30
CA ILE A 135 -0.09 17.61 -13.74
C ILE A 135 0.40 18.99 -14.21
N TRP A 136 1.59 19.04 -14.79
CA TRP A 136 2.25 20.31 -15.11
C TRP A 136 1.63 21.04 -16.29
N LEU A 137 1.28 20.30 -17.34
CA LEU A 137 0.68 20.86 -18.55
C LEU A 137 -0.83 20.69 -18.49
N PRO A 138 -1.62 21.77 -18.69
CA PRO A 138 -3.07 21.66 -18.83
C PRO A 138 -3.48 20.65 -19.90
N ARG A 139 -2.68 20.50 -20.95
CA ARG A 139 -2.89 19.52 -22.02
C ARG A 139 -3.06 18.08 -21.53
N ASN A 140 -2.43 17.75 -20.42
CA ASN A 140 -2.42 16.42 -19.86
C ASN A 140 -3.39 16.26 -18.70
N TYR A 141 -4.23 17.27 -18.41
CA TYR A 141 -5.32 17.11 -17.44
C TYR A 141 -6.16 15.89 -17.81
N ILE A 142 -6.81 15.30 -16.83
CA ILE A 142 -7.60 14.09 -17.01
C ILE A 142 -9.05 14.49 -16.80
N VAL A 143 -9.87 14.35 -17.85
CA VAL A 143 -11.32 14.52 -17.72
C VAL A 143 -11.91 13.15 -17.48
N GLU A 144 -12.63 13.00 -16.38
CA GLU A 144 -13.22 11.75 -15.93
C GLU A 144 -14.74 11.90 -15.86
N ARG A 145 -15.45 10.86 -16.28
CA ARG A 145 -16.89 10.71 -16.04
C ARG A 145 -17.09 9.97 -14.72
N THR A 146 -17.76 10.59 -13.75
CA THR A 146 -17.88 10.06 -12.37
C THR A 146 -19.24 9.43 -12.07
N TYR A 147 -20.27 9.75 -12.85
CA TYR A 147 -21.64 9.25 -12.69
C TYR A 147 -22.28 9.07 -14.08
N PRO A 148 -23.18 8.07 -14.32
CA PRO A 148 -23.62 6.97 -13.44
C PRO A 148 -22.78 5.68 -13.50
N LEU A 149 -21.79 5.60 -14.40
CA LEU A 149 -20.93 4.43 -14.65
C LEU A 149 -19.54 4.56 -13.99
N PRO A 150 -18.71 3.49 -13.96
CA PRO A 150 -17.33 3.55 -13.45
C PRO A 150 -16.49 4.64 -14.13
N VAL A 151 -15.50 5.13 -13.40
CA VAL A 151 -14.63 6.26 -13.80
C VAL A 151 -13.98 6.00 -15.16
N GLU A 152 -14.50 6.68 -16.19
CA GLU A 152 -14.00 6.55 -17.56
C GLU A 152 -13.18 7.79 -17.94
N ARG A 153 -12.00 7.56 -18.52
CA ARG A 153 -11.08 8.63 -18.94
C ARG A 153 -11.40 9.11 -20.34
N ILE A 154 -11.74 10.40 -20.44
CA ILE A 154 -12.07 11.06 -21.70
C ILE A 154 -10.87 11.91 -22.16
N PRO A 155 -10.57 11.97 -23.47
CA PRO A 155 -9.51 12.82 -23.99
C PRO A 155 -9.76 14.31 -23.70
N THR A 156 -8.71 15.03 -23.33
CA THR A 156 -8.79 16.45 -22.98
C THR A 156 -8.63 17.35 -24.19
N LEU A 157 -9.64 18.20 -24.39
CA LEU A 157 -9.74 19.10 -25.54
C LEU A 157 -9.84 20.56 -25.10
N PHE A 158 -9.05 21.44 -25.71
CA PHE A 158 -9.09 22.89 -25.46
C PHE A 158 -9.99 23.60 -26.45
N SER A 159 -10.71 24.62 -25.99
CA SER A 159 -11.60 25.42 -26.85
C SER A 159 -10.93 26.00 -28.11
N LYS A 160 -9.64 26.36 -28.04
CA LYS A 160 -8.93 27.05 -29.14
C LYS A 160 -8.35 26.12 -30.21
N HIS A 161 -8.29 24.81 -29.95
CA HIS A 161 -7.66 23.86 -30.84
C HIS A 161 -8.72 23.24 -31.76
N LYS A 162 -8.50 23.32 -33.07
CA LYS A 162 -9.31 22.57 -34.05
C LYS A 162 -8.95 21.08 -33.89
N TYR A 163 -9.94 20.27 -33.53
CA TYR A 163 -9.80 18.82 -33.45
C TYR A 163 -10.42 18.17 -34.69
N THR A 164 -10.05 16.92 -34.96
CA THR A 164 -10.63 16.12 -36.04
C THR A 164 -12.13 15.97 -35.84
N VAL A 165 -12.91 16.09 -36.92
CA VAL A 165 -14.38 15.97 -36.93
C VAL A 165 -14.85 14.70 -36.19
N GLU A 166 -14.16 13.58 -36.42
CA GLU A 166 -14.43 12.30 -35.74
C GLU A 166 -14.39 12.37 -34.21
N LYS A 167 -13.45 13.14 -33.64
CA LYS A 167 -13.32 13.30 -32.17
C LYS A 167 -14.41 14.19 -31.59
N GLU A 168 -14.92 15.15 -32.36
CA GLU A 168 -16.02 16.01 -31.95
C GLU A 168 -17.35 15.27 -32.03
N GLU A 169 -17.59 14.49 -33.09
CA GLU A 169 -18.78 13.66 -33.24
C GLU A 169 -18.86 12.55 -32.18
N ALA A 170 -17.77 11.81 -31.94
CA ALA A 170 -17.73 10.76 -30.92
C ALA A 170 -18.08 11.32 -29.53
N ARG A 171 -17.73 12.57 -29.26
CA ARG A 171 -18.03 13.25 -28.00
C ARG A 171 -19.48 13.69 -27.92
N GLN A 172 -20.03 14.26 -28.98
CA GLN A 172 -21.45 14.63 -29.02
C GLN A 172 -22.32 13.40 -28.82
N ARG A 173 -21.93 12.25 -29.40
CA ARG A 173 -22.58 10.97 -29.13
C ARG A 173 -22.52 10.59 -27.65
N LEU A 174 -21.37 10.79 -27.00
CA LEU A 174 -21.16 10.50 -25.57
C LEU A 174 -21.94 11.43 -24.62
N ILE A 175 -22.14 12.69 -25.01
CA ILE A 175 -22.96 13.66 -24.26
C ILE A 175 -24.45 13.36 -24.45
N ASN A 176 -24.85 13.02 -25.68
CA ASN A 176 -26.23 12.74 -26.03
C ASN A 176 -26.72 11.38 -25.52
N SER A 177 -25.80 10.43 -25.29
CA SER A 177 -26.16 9.11 -24.75
C SER A 177 -26.60 9.18 -23.29
N ASP A 178 -25.94 10.01 -22.48
CA ASP A 178 -26.16 10.06 -21.02
C ASP A 178 -26.29 11.51 -20.50
N PRO A 179 -27.51 12.09 -20.47
CA PRO A 179 -27.73 13.48 -20.04
C PRO A 179 -27.50 13.71 -18.54
N GLU A 180 -27.50 12.66 -17.72
CA GLU A 180 -27.23 12.72 -16.27
C GLU A 180 -25.73 12.60 -15.92
N ALA A 181 -24.86 12.44 -16.92
CA ALA A 181 -23.45 12.21 -16.70
C ALA A 181 -22.76 13.42 -16.04
N ARG A 182 -22.02 13.18 -14.96
CA ARG A 182 -21.18 14.20 -14.29
C ARG A 182 -19.73 14.05 -14.69
N TYR A 183 -19.11 15.16 -15.03
CA TYR A 183 -17.74 15.19 -15.52
C TYR A 183 -16.84 16.03 -14.61
N GLN A 184 -15.69 15.48 -14.23
CA GLN A 184 -14.71 16.13 -13.39
C GLN A 184 -13.38 16.26 -14.11
N CYS A 185 -12.75 17.43 -14.01
CA CYS A 185 -11.38 17.63 -14.47
C CYS A 185 -10.40 17.41 -13.31
N ARG A 186 -9.67 16.32 -13.36
CA ARG A 186 -8.60 16.00 -12.42
C ARG A 186 -7.29 16.65 -12.88
N ARG A 187 -6.68 17.43 -11.97
CA ARG A 187 -5.42 18.16 -12.18
C ARG A 187 -4.22 17.48 -11.51
N GLU A 188 -4.44 16.36 -10.84
CA GLU A 188 -3.44 15.58 -10.12
C GLU A 188 -3.46 14.11 -10.55
N ILE A 189 -2.33 13.42 -10.39
CA ILE A 189 -2.19 11.99 -10.59
C ILE A 189 -1.97 11.37 -9.21
N SER A 190 -2.85 10.46 -8.80
CA SER A 190 -2.68 9.65 -7.60
C SER A 190 -1.90 8.38 -7.92
N TYR A 191 -0.92 8.09 -7.08
CA TYR A 191 -0.21 6.82 -7.06
C TYR A 191 -0.57 6.08 -5.78
N GLU A 192 -0.86 4.80 -5.91
CA GLU A 192 -1.22 3.95 -4.78
C GLU A 192 -0.09 2.98 -4.47
N THR A 193 0.27 2.89 -3.20
CA THR A 193 1.17 1.86 -2.70
C THR A 193 0.52 1.12 -1.55
N THR A 194 0.83 -0.16 -1.42
CA THR A 194 0.22 -1.04 -0.42
C THR A 194 1.30 -1.61 0.50
N THR A 195 0.92 -1.90 1.75
CA THR A 195 1.83 -2.52 2.73
C THR A 195 2.03 -4.03 2.50
N ARG A 196 1.55 -4.57 1.37
CA ARG A 196 1.51 -6.01 1.06
C ARG A 196 2.89 -6.63 0.85
N TYR A 197 3.80 -5.90 0.22
CA TYR A 197 5.08 -6.45 -0.23
C TYR A 197 6.22 -6.11 0.74
N PRO A 198 7.19 -7.03 0.93
CA PRO A 198 8.45 -6.65 1.57
C PRO A 198 9.07 -5.48 0.80
N PHE A 199 9.73 -4.55 1.50
CA PHE A 199 10.25 -3.29 0.96
C PHE A 199 9.21 -2.23 0.55
N TRP A 200 7.93 -2.36 0.97
CA TRP A 200 6.92 -1.32 0.74
C TRP A 200 7.35 0.06 1.27
N ARG A 201 8.16 0.11 2.34
CA ARG A 201 8.70 1.37 2.90
C ARG A 201 9.64 2.09 1.94
N TRP A 202 10.50 1.37 1.24
CA TRP A 202 11.41 1.95 0.25
C TRP A 202 10.65 2.41 -0.99
N LYS A 203 9.69 1.61 -1.45
CA LYS A 203 8.78 2.01 -2.53
C LYS A 203 8.00 3.28 -2.15
N LEU A 204 7.46 3.33 -0.93
CA LEU A 204 6.75 4.52 -0.43
C LEU A 204 7.69 5.72 -0.34
N PHE A 205 8.90 5.55 0.18
CA PHE A 205 9.90 6.61 0.25
C PHE A 205 10.23 7.17 -1.13
N ALA A 206 10.55 6.30 -2.10
CA ALA A 206 10.85 6.69 -3.47
C ALA A 206 9.64 7.39 -4.15
N LEU A 207 8.44 6.85 -3.97
CA LEU A 207 7.23 7.43 -4.53
C LEU A 207 6.91 8.80 -3.92
N ARG A 208 7.02 8.92 -2.59
CA ARG A 208 6.74 10.16 -1.87
C ARG A 208 7.76 11.24 -2.20
N THR A 209 9.05 10.90 -2.22
CA THR A 209 10.13 11.82 -2.62
C THR A 209 9.95 12.27 -4.07
N PHE A 210 9.60 11.36 -4.98
CA PHE A 210 9.31 11.70 -6.37
C PHE A 210 8.11 12.65 -6.52
N CYS A 211 6.99 12.35 -5.86
CA CYS A 211 5.80 13.21 -5.89
C CYS A 211 6.10 14.58 -5.28
N TRP A 212 6.78 14.63 -4.14
CA TRP A 212 7.18 15.88 -3.49
C TRP A 212 8.14 16.70 -4.35
N LEU A 213 9.17 16.08 -4.92
CA LEU A 213 10.10 16.75 -5.81
C LEU A 213 9.39 17.28 -7.06
N SER A 214 8.51 16.49 -7.67
CA SER A 214 7.72 16.91 -8.84
C SER A 214 6.80 18.09 -8.51
N ASN A 215 6.18 18.08 -7.34
CA ASN A 215 5.31 19.16 -6.88
C ASN A 215 6.11 20.41 -6.51
N ALA A 216 7.28 20.26 -5.90
CA ALA A 216 8.19 21.36 -5.60
C ALA A 216 8.67 22.01 -6.90
N ILE A 217 9.13 21.24 -7.88
CA ILE A 217 9.52 21.74 -9.20
C ILE A 217 8.34 22.46 -9.87
N TYR A 218 7.13 21.89 -9.83
CA TYR A 218 5.94 22.55 -10.36
C TYR A 218 5.71 23.91 -9.68
N LEU A 219 5.83 23.98 -8.35
CA LEU A 219 5.62 25.21 -7.60
C LEU A 219 6.71 26.26 -7.92
N PHE A 220 7.98 25.89 -7.87
CA PHE A 220 9.10 26.82 -8.05
C PHE A 220 9.36 27.21 -9.51
N CYS A 221 9.18 26.28 -10.46
CA CYS A 221 9.51 26.53 -11.87
C CYS A 221 8.30 26.96 -12.71
N ILE A 222 7.06 26.67 -12.28
CA ILE A 222 5.85 27.00 -13.06
C ILE A 222 4.97 27.98 -12.29
N VAL A 223 4.60 27.65 -11.05
CA VAL A 223 3.62 28.47 -10.32
C VAL A 223 4.20 29.83 -9.96
N ILE A 224 5.34 29.88 -9.25
CA ILE A 224 5.97 31.13 -8.81
C ILE A 224 6.32 32.06 -9.99
N PRO A 225 6.99 31.62 -11.07
CA PRO A 225 7.42 32.53 -12.13
C PRO A 225 6.33 32.91 -13.14
N PHE A 226 5.24 32.15 -13.28
CA PHE A 226 4.24 32.40 -14.34
C PHE A 226 2.79 32.54 -13.88
N ALA A 227 2.43 32.00 -12.72
CA ALA A 227 1.05 31.91 -12.25
C ALA A 227 0.81 32.58 -10.89
N SER A 228 1.88 32.99 -10.19
CA SER A 228 1.79 33.67 -8.90
C SER A 228 1.49 35.17 -9.05
N PRO A 229 0.83 35.82 -8.09
CA PRO A 229 0.68 37.27 -8.04
C PRO A 229 2.01 38.04 -7.94
N VAL A 230 3.08 37.38 -7.48
CA VAL A 230 4.44 37.94 -7.35
C VAL A 230 5.35 37.49 -8.51
N SER A 231 4.76 36.90 -9.55
CA SER A 231 5.52 36.41 -10.70
C SER A 231 6.14 37.52 -11.53
N PHE A 232 7.24 37.23 -12.25
CA PHE A 232 7.79 38.12 -13.27
C PHE A 232 6.71 38.53 -14.29
N ARG A 233 5.83 37.59 -14.64
CA ARG A 233 4.68 37.86 -15.49
C ARG A 233 3.71 38.86 -14.86
N ALA A 234 3.43 38.76 -13.56
CA ALA A 234 2.54 39.70 -12.87
C ALA A 234 3.15 41.10 -12.70
N LEU A 235 4.47 41.21 -12.63
CA LEU A 235 5.17 42.49 -12.56
C LEU A 235 5.21 43.20 -13.92
N LEU A 236 5.56 42.48 -14.99
CA LEU A 236 5.92 43.09 -16.28
C LEU A 236 4.82 42.99 -17.37
N SER A 237 3.78 42.17 -17.19
CA SER A 237 2.72 42.06 -18.21
C SER A 237 1.79 43.28 -18.17
N PRO A 238 1.52 43.93 -19.32
CA PRO A 238 0.62 45.08 -19.38
C PRO A 238 -0.87 44.67 -19.26
N LYS A 239 -1.19 43.39 -19.52
CA LYS A 239 -2.56 42.87 -19.47
C LYS A 239 -2.75 41.91 -18.29
N PRO A 240 -3.93 41.93 -17.63
CA PRO A 240 -4.28 40.93 -16.62
C PRO A 240 -4.31 39.53 -17.24
N PHE A 241 -3.98 38.52 -16.44
CA PHE A 241 -3.93 37.13 -16.89
C PHE A 241 -4.78 36.20 -16.02
N ILE A 242 -5.16 35.08 -16.61
CA ILE A 242 -5.98 34.04 -15.98
C ILE A 242 -5.18 32.74 -16.00
N VAL A 243 -5.07 32.13 -14.83
CA VAL A 243 -4.21 30.96 -14.58
C VAL A 243 -4.97 29.64 -14.74
N GLY A 244 -6.26 29.61 -14.41
CA GLY A 244 -7.06 28.40 -14.34
C GLY A 244 -7.77 28.01 -15.65
N TYR A 245 -8.10 26.72 -15.76
CA TYR A 245 -8.94 26.15 -16.81
C TYR A 245 -10.14 25.45 -16.19
N LYS A 246 -11.35 25.81 -16.64
CA LYS A 246 -12.60 25.19 -16.22
C LYS A 246 -13.13 24.28 -17.33
N LEU A 247 -13.66 23.13 -16.92
CA LEU A 247 -14.38 22.23 -17.80
C LEU A 247 -15.79 22.78 -18.03
N ASN A 248 -16.21 22.90 -19.28
CA ASN A 248 -17.62 23.10 -19.60
C ASN A 248 -18.28 21.73 -19.72
N GLU A 249 -19.30 21.43 -18.91
CA GLU A 249 -19.98 20.13 -18.91
C GLU A 249 -20.73 19.88 -20.22
N LYS A 250 -21.23 20.94 -20.88
CA LYS A 250 -22.01 20.82 -22.13
C LYS A 250 -21.18 20.43 -23.34
N ASP A 251 -19.97 20.98 -23.44
CA ASP A 251 -19.08 20.72 -24.59
C ASP A 251 -17.96 19.74 -24.22
N LEU A 252 -17.77 19.49 -22.92
CA LEU A 252 -16.62 18.84 -22.30
C LEU A 252 -15.27 19.52 -22.62
N LYS A 253 -15.25 20.69 -23.26
CA LYS A 253 -14.01 21.42 -23.60
C LYS A 253 -13.49 22.17 -22.37
N LEU A 254 -12.16 22.28 -22.27
CA LEU A 254 -11.47 23.12 -21.29
C LEU A 254 -11.41 24.56 -21.80
N TYR A 255 -12.01 25.46 -21.04
CA TYR A 255 -12.00 26.90 -21.26
C TYR A 255 -11.10 27.56 -20.21
N LYS A 256 -10.54 28.72 -20.53
CA LYS A 256 -9.89 29.54 -19.50
C LYS A 256 -10.97 30.00 -18.53
N GLU A 257 -10.69 29.94 -17.24
CA GLU A 257 -11.59 30.46 -16.21
C GLU A 257 -11.85 31.95 -16.46
N THR A 258 -13.06 32.44 -16.16
CA THR A 258 -13.39 33.87 -16.26
C THR A 258 -13.00 34.61 -14.97
N SER A 259 -12.87 33.88 -13.86
CA SER A 259 -12.50 34.36 -12.53
C SER A 259 -11.75 33.25 -11.79
N PRO A 260 -10.70 33.57 -11.00
CA PRO A 260 -10.17 34.89 -10.64
C PRO A 260 -9.18 35.47 -11.67
N ILE A 261 -9.29 36.77 -11.91
CA ILE A 261 -8.37 37.53 -12.78
C ILE A 261 -7.23 38.07 -11.92
N THR A 262 -5.99 37.69 -12.24
CA THR A 262 -4.81 38.25 -11.58
C THR A 262 -4.44 39.56 -12.27
N GLN A 263 -4.67 40.67 -11.57
CA GLN A 263 -4.25 42.01 -12.00
C GLN A 263 -2.73 42.13 -11.91
N THR A 264 -2.11 42.76 -12.91
CA THR A 264 -0.67 42.97 -12.97
C THR A 264 -0.31 44.33 -12.37
N PHE A 265 0.95 44.52 -11.98
CA PHE A 265 1.39 45.80 -11.41
C PHE A 265 1.23 46.94 -12.41
N ILE A 266 1.64 46.72 -13.66
CA ILE A 266 1.47 47.69 -14.75
C ILE A 266 -0.02 47.94 -15.05
N SER A 267 -0.87 46.90 -15.08
CA SER A 267 -2.31 47.11 -15.34
C SER A 267 -2.96 47.93 -14.23
N ARG A 268 -2.55 47.73 -12.97
CA ARG A 268 -2.99 48.54 -11.83
C ARG A 268 -2.49 49.98 -11.91
N LEU A 269 -1.24 50.20 -12.28
CA LEU A 269 -0.69 51.55 -12.46
C LEU A 269 -1.42 52.32 -13.57
N VAL A 270 -1.67 51.67 -14.72
CA VAL A 270 -2.42 52.28 -15.83
C VAL A 270 -3.87 52.55 -15.42
N ALA A 271 -4.53 51.61 -14.74
CA ALA A 271 -5.90 51.83 -14.24
C ALA A 271 -5.96 52.98 -13.23
N LEU A 272 -4.98 53.07 -12.33
CA LEU A 272 -4.87 54.17 -11.37
C LEU A 272 -4.63 55.50 -12.08
N TRP A 273 -3.72 55.54 -13.05
CA TRP A 273 -3.45 56.74 -13.85
C TRP A 273 -4.69 57.23 -14.59
N ASN A 274 -5.43 56.31 -15.23
CA ASN A 274 -6.67 56.63 -15.92
C ASN A 274 -7.74 57.15 -14.95
N ASN A 275 -7.85 56.56 -13.75
CA ASN A 275 -8.76 57.04 -12.71
C ASN A 275 -8.37 58.44 -12.20
N VAL A 276 -7.08 58.71 -11.99
CA VAL A 276 -6.58 60.03 -11.60
C VAL A 276 -6.86 61.06 -12.70
N SER A 277 -6.57 60.73 -13.96
CA SER A 277 -6.86 61.59 -15.10
C SER A 277 -8.36 61.88 -15.23
N TYR A 278 -9.21 60.86 -15.06
CA TYR A 278 -10.65 61.01 -15.10
C TYR A 278 -11.17 61.87 -13.93
N SER A 279 -10.64 61.66 -12.73
CA SER A 279 -10.98 62.47 -11.55
C SER A 279 -10.56 63.93 -11.74
N ARG A 280 -9.41 64.20 -12.36
CA ARG A 280 -8.96 65.57 -12.71
C ARG A 280 -9.89 66.21 -13.72
N GLN A 281 -10.20 65.53 -14.82
CA GLN A 281 -11.15 66.04 -15.81
C GLN A 281 -12.55 66.27 -15.22
N LYS A 282 -12.99 65.41 -14.30
CA LYS A 282 -14.26 65.59 -13.59
C LYS A 282 -14.23 66.78 -12.65
N PHE A 283 -13.11 67.02 -11.96
CA PHE A 283 -12.90 68.20 -11.14
C PHE A 283 -12.89 69.48 -11.98
N GLU A 284 -12.13 69.52 -13.08
CA GLU A 284 -12.05 70.66 -14.00
C GLU A 284 -13.38 70.96 -14.70
N ARG A 285 -14.24 69.95 -14.91
CA ARG A 285 -15.58 70.12 -15.49
C ARG A 285 -16.67 70.43 -14.46
N ALA A 286 -16.38 70.31 -13.18
CA ALA A 286 -17.35 70.69 -12.15
C ALA A 286 -17.40 72.23 -12.10
N PRO A 287 -18.59 72.86 -12.26
CA PRO A 287 -18.69 74.31 -12.17
C PRO A 287 -18.30 74.75 -10.75
N ASP A 288 -17.47 75.79 -10.65
CA ASP A 288 -17.10 76.41 -9.38
C ASP A 288 -18.37 76.77 -8.62
N ARG A 289 -18.70 75.96 -7.60
CA ARG A 289 -19.63 76.37 -6.57
C ARG A 289 -18.85 77.27 -5.63
N GLY A 290 -18.58 78.49 -6.08
CA GLY A 290 -18.25 79.59 -5.18
C GLY A 290 -19.39 79.73 -4.16
N MET A 291 -19.02 79.76 -2.88
CA MET A 291 -19.86 80.43 -1.89
C MET A 291 -19.86 81.92 -2.18
#